data_AF-A0A7Y2BTD5-F1
#
_entry.id   AF-A0A7Y2BTD5-F1
#
_cell.length_a   1.000
_cell.length_b   1.000
_cell.length_c   1.000
_cell.angle_alpha   90.00
_cell.angle_beta   90.00
_cell.angle_gamma   90.00
#
_symmetry.space_group_name_H-M   'P 1'
#
loop_
_entity.id
_entity.type
_entity.pdbx_description
1 polymer ?
#
loop_
_entity_poly.entity_id
_entity_poly.type
_entity_poly.pdbx_seq_one_letter_code
_entity_poly.pdbx_strand_id
1 'polypeptide(L)'
;MYRTGFAMPESRTGMPFEDIRALIREMPGPDAAAAAAARDRDAQLTKPPGALGRLENIAEWMAAWQGRHPPKVNRPVTAVFAGNHGVVAQGVAAFPQDVTKQMVANFQSGGAAVNQICKTFDIGLKVFELALEMPTRDITIAAALDEVECAATIAYGMEAITGGCDLLCLGEMGIGNTTIAAAIAHALYGGKAADWAGPGTGLDAKGVANKAAVVERAIAFHKAHLDDPLEVLRRVGGRELAAMAGAILAARLERVPVLIDGYVATAAAAVLHAMDSTALDHCIAAHRSAEPAHGALLERLALDPLLDLGMRLGEGSGAALAAAVIKAAVNTHAGMATFAEAGVSGKA
;
A
#
# COMPACT_ATOMS: atom_id res chain seq x y z
N MET A 1 -30.07 -9.32 -4.17
CA MET A 1 -29.26 -10.56 -4.20
C MET A 1 -28.01 -10.28 -3.40
N TYR A 2 -28.01 -10.62 -2.11
CA TYR A 2 -26.87 -10.36 -1.23
C TYR A 2 -25.76 -11.35 -1.57
N ARG A 3 -24.61 -10.86 -2.05
CA ARG A 3 -23.40 -11.68 -2.15
C ARG A 3 -22.99 -12.03 -0.72
N THR A 4 -22.94 -13.33 -0.46
CA THR A 4 -22.45 -13.97 0.76
C THR A 4 -21.07 -13.44 1.13
N GLY A 5 -20.84 -13.22 2.43
CA GLY A 5 -19.58 -12.76 2.98
C GLY A 5 -18.40 -13.63 2.56
N PHE A 6 -17.24 -12.99 2.47
CA PHE A 6 -15.95 -13.64 2.27
C PHE A 6 -15.71 -14.60 3.44
N ALA A 7 -15.91 -15.91 3.20
CA ALA A 7 -15.47 -16.93 4.13
C ALA A 7 -13.94 -16.97 4.07
N MET A 8 -13.28 -16.97 5.23
CA MET A 8 -11.83 -17.24 5.29
C MET A 8 -11.55 -18.50 4.47
N PRO A 9 -10.70 -18.45 3.43
CA PRO A 9 -10.42 -19.64 2.65
C PRO A 9 -9.80 -20.68 3.59
N GLU A 10 -10.47 -21.83 3.75
CA GLU A 10 -9.83 -23.02 4.32
C GLU A 10 -8.56 -23.29 3.52
N SER A 11 -7.47 -23.66 4.22
CA SER A 11 -6.19 -23.90 3.57
C SER A 11 -6.37 -24.93 2.45
N ARG A 12 -6.12 -24.52 1.19
CA ARG A 12 -6.36 -25.35 0.01
C ARG A 12 -5.36 -26.50 -0.07
N THR A 13 -4.15 -26.28 0.45
CA THR A 13 -3.02 -27.21 0.37
C THR A 13 -2.56 -27.78 1.72
N GLY A 14 -3.04 -27.23 2.83
CA GLY A 14 -2.52 -27.52 4.18
C GLY A 14 -1.18 -26.83 4.48
N MET A 15 -0.62 -26.05 3.54
CA MET A 15 0.62 -25.30 3.65
C MET A 15 0.31 -23.80 3.49
N PRO A 16 0.28 -23.00 4.58
CA PRO A 16 -0.28 -21.65 4.56
C PRO A 16 0.31 -20.71 3.50
N PHE A 17 1.62 -20.78 3.25
CA PHE A 17 2.26 -19.95 2.23
C PHE A 17 2.04 -20.44 0.79
N GLU A 18 1.81 -21.74 0.56
CA GLU A 18 1.48 -22.23 -0.78
C GLU A 18 0.12 -21.68 -1.26
N ASP A 19 -0.82 -21.50 -0.35
CA ASP A 19 -2.11 -20.89 -0.67
C ASP A 19 -1.92 -19.42 -1.12
N ILE A 20 -1.03 -18.65 -0.48
CA ILE A 20 -0.69 -17.28 -0.90
C ILE A 20 -0.01 -17.29 -2.28
N ARG A 21 0.93 -18.21 -2.54
CA ARG A 21 1.58 -18.36 -3.85
C ARG A 21 0.59 -18.76 -4.94
N ALA A 22 -0.42 -19.56 -4.62
CA ALA A 22 -1.51 -19.89 -5.55
C ALA A 22 -2.29 -18.63 -5.94
N LEU A 23 -2.64 -17.77 -4.99
CA LEU A 23 -3.35 -16.52 -5.26
C LEU A 23 -2.54 -15.56 -6.15
N ILE A 24 -1.22 -15.46 -5.97
CA ILE A 24 -0.34 -14.68 -6.85
C ILE A 24 -0.42 -15.20 -8.29
N ARG A 25 -0.36 -16.52 -8.49
CA ARG A 25 -0.48 -17.12 -9.84
C ARG A 25 -1.84 -16.92 -10.49
N GLU A 26 -2.89 -16.73 -9.69
CA GLU A 26 -4.27 -16.52 -10.14
C GLU A 26 -4.61 -15.03 -10.39
N MET A 27 -3.69 -14.09 -10.14
CA MET A 27 -3.95 -12.66 -10.29
C MET A 27 -4.35 -12.29 -11.73
N PRO A 28 -5.48 -11.58 -11.91
CA PRO A 28 -5.92 -11.19 -13.25
C PRO A 28 -5.02 -10.10 -13.85
N GLY A 29 -4.95 -10.05 -15.17
CA GLY A 29 -4.41 -8.89 -15.89
C GLY A 29 -5.43 -7.74 -16.02
N PRO A 30 -4.98 -6.57 -16.50
CA PRO A 30 -5.86 -5.44 -16.79
C PRO A 30 -6.83 -5.76 -17.95
N ASP A 31 -7.99 -5.10 -17.96
CA ASP A 31 -8.95 -5.21 -19.07
C ASP A 31 -8.52 -4.32 -20.25
N ALA A 32 -8.02 -4.95 -21.30
CA ALA A 32 -7.52 -4.26 -22.48
C ALA A 32 -8.62 -3.52 -23.28
N ALA A 33 -9.87 -4.00 -23.23
CA ALA A 33 -10.99 -3.39 -23.95
C ALA A 33 -11.45 -2.10 -23.25
N ALA A 34 -11.53 -2.12 -21.92
CA ALA A 34 -11.83 -0.94 -21.13
C ALA A 34 -10.73 0.14 -21.26
N ALA A 35 -9.45 -0.28 -21.28
CA ALA A 35 -8.33 0.62 -21.56
C ALA A 35 -8.43 1.25 -22.96
N ALA A 36 -8.74 0.44 -23.99
CA ALA A 36 -8.92 0.93 -25.35
C ALA A 36 -10.08 1.94 -25.45
N ALA A 37 -11.23 1.65 -24.83
CA ALA A 37 -12.36 2.57 -24.78
C ALA A 37 -12.01 3.91 -24.09
N ALA A 38 -11.14 3.87 -23.07
CA ALA A 38 -10.62 5.09 -22.44
C ALA A 38 -9.77 5.91 -23.40
N ARG A 39 -8.77 5.28 -24.06
CA ARG A 39 -7.92 5.96 -25.06
C ARG A 39 -8.71 6.54 -26.22
N ASP A 40 -9.66 5.77 -26.76
CA ASP A 40 -10.48 6.19 -27.90
C ASP A 40 -11.36 7.40 -27.57
N ARG A 41 -11.91 7.45 -26.35
CA ARG A 41 -12.65 8.63 -25.87
C ARG A 41 -11.70 9.81 -25.65
N ASP A 42 -10.56 9.59 -24.98
CA ASP A 42 -9.63 10.66 -24.62
C ASP A 42 -9.14 11.44 -25.86
N ALA A 43 -8.88 10.73 -26.96
CA ALA A 43 -8.50 11.31 -28.25
C ALA A 43 -9.55 12.24 -28.87
N GLN A 44 -10.81 12.15 -28.45
CA GLN A 44 -11.93 12.96 -28.95
C GLN A 44 -12.29 14.13 -28.03
N LEU A 45 -11.77 14.15 -26.79
CA LEU A 45 -12.07 15.20 -25.81
C LEU A 45 -11.60 16.56 -26.32
N THR A 46 -12.32 17.63 -25.95
CA THR A 46 -12.08 19.01 -26.40
C THR A 46 -10.80 19.60 -25.78
N LYS A 47 -9.65 19.01 -26.12
CA LYS A 47 -8.31 19.34 -25.68
C LYS A 47 -7.29 18.91 -26.74
N PRO A 48 -6.10 19.53 -26.82
CA PRO A 48 -4.99 18.94 -27.56
C PRO A 48 -4.62 17.56 -26.97
N PRO A 49 -4.29 16.55 -27.79
CA PRO A 49 -3.85 15.24 -27.30
C PRO A 49 -2.69 15.36 -26.31
N GLY A 50 -2.74 14.66 -25.18
CA GLY A 50 -1.70 14.69 -24.15
C GLY A 50 -1.67 15.93 -23.25
N ALA A 51 -2.54 16.92 -23.47
CA ALA A 51 -2.49 18.19 -22.74
C ALA A 51 -2.77 18.07 -21.23
N LEU A 52 -3.43 16.99 -20.79
CA LEU A 52 -3.67 16.72 -19.36
C LEU A 52 -2.62 15.78 -18.73
N GLY A 53 -1.62 15.35 -19.50
CA GLY A 53 -0.50 14.55 -19.03
C GLY A 53 -0.93 13.28 -18.27
N ARG A 54 -0.44 13.12 -17.04
CA ARG A 54 -0.71 11.90 -16.23
C ARG A 54 -2.19 11.68 -15.91
N LEU A 55 -3.04 12.70 -15.94
CA LEU A 55 -4.48 12.50 -15.70
C LEU A 55 -5.12 11.61 -16.77
N GLU A 56 -4.66 11.69 -18.02
CA GLU A 56 -5.12 10.84 -19.13
C GLU A 56 -4.74 9.37 -18.85
N ASN A 57 -3.47 9.15 -18.50
CA ASN A 57 -2.95 7.83 -18.14
C ASN A 57 -3.67 7.23 -16.92
N ILE A 58 -3.99 8.04 -15.91
CA ILE A 58 -4.74 7.60 -14.72
C ILE A 58 -6.15 7.16 -15.11
N ALA A 59 -6.86 7.91 -15.95
CA ALA A 59 -8.21 7.54 -16.37
C ALA A 59 -8.21 6.23 -17.17
N GLU A 60 -7.23 6.04 -18.05
CA GLU A 60 -7.03 4.78 -18.76
C GLU A 60 -6.72 3.62 -17.80
N TRP A 61 -5.77 3.80 -16.88
CA TRP A 61 -5.38 2.79 -15.90
C TRP A 61 -6.54 2.40 -14.98
N MET A 62 -7.34 3.37 -14.53
CA MET A 62 -8.55 3.12 -13.76
C MET A 62 -9.57 2.31 -14.57
N ALA A 63 -9.76 2.62 -15.86
CA ALA A 63 -10.68 1.89 -16.72
C ALA A 63 -10.23 0.43 -16.91
N ALA A 64 -8.94 0.26 -17.16
CA ALA A 64 -8.30 -1.04 -17.35
C ALA A 64 -8.45 -1.93 -16.11
N TRP A 65 -8.14 -1.40 -14.93
CA TRP A 65 -8.20 -2.19 -13.70
C TRP A 65 -9.60 -2.44 -13.22
N GLN A 66 -10.53 -1.49 -13.34
CA GLN A 66 -11.93 -1.73 -12.99
C GLN A 66 -12.70 -2.57 -14.03
N GLY A 67 -12.11 -2.87 -15.18
CA GLY A 67 -12.78 -3.58 -16.28
C GLY A 67 -14.01 -2.83 -16.81
N ARG A 68 -13.98 -1.49 -16.79
CA ARG A 68 -15.13 -0.66 -17.20
C ARG A 68 -14.74 0.67 -17.79
N HIS A 69 -15.56 1.14 -18.73
CA HIS A 69 -15.56 2.50 -19.24
C HIS A 69 -16.97 3.11 -19.18
N PRO A 70 -17.14 4.36 -18.72
CA PRO A 70 -16.13 5.18 -18.06
C PRO A 70 -15.76 4.60 -16.67
N PRO A 71 -14.50 4.74 -16.21
CA PRO A 71 -14.12 4.39 -14.84
C PRO A 71 -14.88 5.24 -13.82
N LYS A 72 -14.90 4.82 -12.55
CA LYS A 72 -15.62 5.53 -11.46
C LYS A 72 -14.86 5.46 -10.14
N VAL A 73 -15.01 6.47 -9.29
CA VAL A 73 -14.49 6.47 -7.91
C VAL A 73 -15.59 6.98 -6.98
N ASN A 74 -16.59 6.14 -6.78
CA ASN A 74 -17.78 6.42 -5.97
C ASN A 74 -17.62 5.95 -4.52
N ARG A 75 -16.82 4.91 -4.28
CA ARG A 75 -16.67 4.28 -2.96
C ARG A 75 -15.18 4.02 -2.67
N PRO A 76 -14.33 5.05 -2.68
CA PRO A 76 -12.96 4.89 -2.24
C PRO A 76 -12.92 4.61 -0.74
N VAL A 77 -11.98 3.76 -0.33
CA VAL A 77 -11.76 3.41 1.07
C VAL A 77 -10.30 3.55 1.41
N THR A 78 -10.00 4.25 2.50
CA THR A 78 -8.70 4.20 3.18
C THR A 78 -8.75 3.13 4.26
N ALA A 79 -7.86 2.14 4.18
CA ALA A 79 -7.71 1.07 5.17
C ALA A 79 -6.39 1.29 5.93
N VAL A 80 -6.49 1.59 7.22
CA VAL A 80 -5.35 1.77 8.12
C VAL A 80 -5.17 0.52 8.95
N PHE A 81 -4.02 -0.14 8.83
CA PHE A 81 -3.67 -1.32 9.61
C PHE A 81 -2.74 -0.94 10.76
N ALA A 82 -3.14 -1.26 11.99
CA ALA A 82 -2.38 -0.91 13.18
C ALA A 82 -1.74 -2.15 13.83
N GLY A 83 -0.42 -2.08 14.09
CA GLY A 83 0.36 -3.19 14.67
C GLY A 83 1.50 -2.67 15.57
N ASN A 84 1.94 -3.51 16.51
CA ASN A 84 3.05 -3.20 17.44
C ASN A 84 4.22 -4.17 17.23
N HIS A 85 5.44 -3.71 17.56
CA HIS A 85 6.67 -4.44 17.24
C HIS A 85 7.60 -4.64 18.44
N GLY A 86 8.03 -5.88 18.67
CA GLY A 86 9.00 -6.20 19.72
C GLY A 86 10.36 -5.51 19.52
N VAL A 87 10.73 -5.19 18.28
CA VAL A 87 12.00 -4.49 17.96
C VAL A 87 12.11 -3.11 18.63
N VAL A 88 10.99 -2.52 19.09
CA VAL A 88 10.99 -1.27 19.86
C VAL A 88 11.85 -1.37 21.12
N ALA A 89 11.98 -2.57 21.71
CA ALA A 89 12.87 -2.83 22.85
C ALA A 89 14.36 -2.52 22.56
N GLN A 90 14.75 -2.44 21.28
CA GLN A 90 16.10 -2.11 20.84
C GLN A 90 16.35 -0.58 20.73
N GLY A 91 15.42 0.27 21.16
CA GLY A 91 15.60 1.72 21.16
C GLY A 91 15.55 2.35 19.76
N VAL A 92 14.66 1.85 18.89
CA VAL A 92 14.54 2.28 17.49
C VAL A 92 13.39 3.26 17.23
N ALA A 93 12.72 3.74 18.28
CA ALA A 93 11.61 4.68 18.18
C ALA A 93 11.77 5.82 19.21
N ALA A 94 11.34 7.03 18.83
CA ALA A 94 11.35 8.20 19.70
C ALA A 94 10.16 8.24 20.67
N PHE A 95 9.13 7.44 20.41
CA PHE A 95 7.87 7.43 21.15
C PHE A 95 7.65 6.06 21.81
N PRO A 96 6.93 6.01 22.95
CA PRO A 96 6.55 4.74 23.57
C PRO A 96 5.54 4.00 22.72
N GLN A 97 5.54 2.67 22.82
CA GLN A 97 4.68 1.79 22.03
C GLN A 97 3.17 2.05 22.23
N ASP A 98 2.76 2.56 23.41
CA ASP A 98 1.37 2.90 23.72
C ASP A 98 0.78 3.96 22.76
N VAL A 99 1.62 4.76 22.10
CA VAL A 99 1.17 5.74 21.10
C VAL A 99 0.39 5.08 19.96
N THR A 100 0.68 3.83 19.60
CA THR A 100 -0.10 3.08 18.58
C THR A 100 -1.58 3.02 18.98
N LYS A 101 -1.89 2.60 20.21
CA LYS A 101 -3.26 2.49 20.72
C LYS A 101 -3.93 3.87 20.87
N GLN A 102 -3.16 4.87 21.30
CA GLN A 102 -3.65 6.25 21.43
C GLN A 102 -4.05 6.84 20.07
N MET A 103 -3.25 6.60 19.03
CA MET A 103 -3.58 7.06 17.68
C MET A 103 -4.76 6.29 17.09
N VAL A 104 -4.89 5.00 17.36
CA VAL A 104 -6.11 4.24 16.99
C VAL A 104 -7.36 4.85 17.61
N ALA A 105 -7.33 5.18 18.91
CA ALA A 105 -8.43 5.89 19.55
C ALA A 105 -8.69 7.28 18.93
N ASN A 106 -7.62 7.96 18.47
CA ASN A 106 -7.74 9.23 17.75
C ASN A 106 -8.40 9.06 16.36
N PHE A 107 -8.08 7.99 15.62
CA PHE A 107 -8.75 7.66 14.35
C PHE A 107 -10.24 7.41 14.57
N GLN A 108 -10.59 6.63 15.59
CA GLN A 108 -11.98 6.33 15.95
C GLN A 108 -12.75 7.58 16.38
N SER A 109 -12.08 8.52 17.04
CA SER A 109 -12.64 9.80 17.47
C SER A 109 -12.71 10.85 16.35
N GLY A 110 -12.19 10.54 15.16
CA GLY A 110 -12.20 11.47 14.03
C GLY A 110 -11.13 12.57 14.10
N GLY A 111 -10.13 12.46 14.98
CA GLY A 111 -9.20 13.55 15.29
C GLY A 111 -7.87 13.52 14.53
N ALA A 112 -7.57 12.46 13.77
CA ALA A 112 -6.29 12.37 13.05
C ALA A 112 -6.32 13.08 11.69
N ALA A 113 -5.13 13.27 11.10
CA ALA A 113 -4.99 13.92 9.80
C ALA A 113 -5.71 13.13 8.69
N VAL A 114 -5.57 11.81 8.67
CA VAL A 114 -6.27 10.95 7.70
C VAL A 114 -7.79 11.07 7.81
N ASN A 115 -8.35 11.28 9.02
CA ASN A 115 -9.79 11.52 9.17
C ASN A 115 -10.22 12.79 8.46
N GLN A 116 -9.46 13.87 8.59
CA GLN A 116 -9.80 15.15 7.97
C GLN A 116 -9.70 15.05 6.45
N ILE A 117 -8.63 14.44 5.92
CA ILE A 117 -8.46 14.23 4.47
C ILE A 117 -9.59 13.36 3.91
N CYS A 118 -9.89 12.24 4.57
CA CYS A 118 -10.97 11.35 4.13
C CYS A 118 -12.32 12.04 4.14
N LYS A 119 -12.62 12.84 5.19
CA LYS A 119 -13.85 13.62 5.27
C LYS A 119 -13.94 14.68 4.17
N THR A 120 -12.84 15.39 3.88
CA THR A 120 -12.79 16.43 2.84
C THR A 120 -13.09 15.87 1.46
N PHE A 121 -12.61 14.67 1.16
CA PHE A 121 -12.73 14.08 -0.18
C PHE A 121 -13.77 12.97 -0.28
N ASP A 122 -14.64 12.78 0.73
CA ASP A 122 -15.66 11.73 0.79
C ASP A 122 -15.05 10.33 0.51
N ILE A 123 -14.12 9.95 1.39
CA ILE A 123 -13.42 8.66 1.39
C ILE A 123 -13.80 7.94 2.68
N GLY A 124 -14.22 6.68 2.55
CA GLY A 124 -14.50 5.85 3.73
C GLY A 124 -13.19 5.53 4.46
N LEU A 125 -13.18 5.63 5.78
CA LEU A 125 -12.02 5.24 6.59
C LEU A 125 -12.35 3.95 7.37
N LYS A 126 -11.51 2.93 7.22
CA LYS A 126 -11.54 1.70 8.01
C LYS A 126 -10.24 1.56 8.78
N VAL A 127 -10.33 1.23 10.06
CA VAL A 127 -9.18 1.00 10.94
C VAL A 127 -9.19 -0.44 11.39
N PHE A 128 -8.10 -1.15 11.17
CA PHE A 128 -7.92 -2.56 11.49
C PHE A 128 -6.87 -2.70 12.59
N GLU A 129 -7.28 -3.15 13.78
CA GLU A 129 -6.41 -3.35 14.92
C GLU A 129 -5.88 -4.79 14.96
N LEU A 130 -4.56 -4.96 14.83
CA LEU A 130 -3.93 -6.28 14.70
C LEU A 130 -3.26 -6.69 16.00
N ALA A 131 -4.09 -7.02 17.00
CA ALA A 131 -3.66 -7.48 18.32
C ALA A 131 -2.65 -6.53 19.00
N LEU A 132 -3.02 -5.25 19.16
CA LEU A 132 -2.12 -4.20 19.66
C LEU A 132 -1.48 -4.50 21.02
N GLU A 133 -2.14 -5.27 21.88
CA GLU A 133 -1.62 -5.68 23.20
C GLU A 133 -0.54 -6.77 23.11
N MET A 134 -0.36 -7.39 21.95
CA MET A 134 0.61 -8.45 21.71
C MET A 134 1.54 -8.04 20.57
N PRO A 135 2.63 -7.31 20.82
CA PRO A 135 3.60 -6.95 19.79
C PRO A 135 4.13 -8.19 19.05
N THR A 136 4.60 -8.02 17.82
CA THR A 136 5.39 -9.07 17.17
C THR A 136 6.65 -9.36 17.98
N ARG A 137 7.27 -10.52 17.76
CA ARG A 137 8.57 -10.82 18.39
C ARG A 137 9.65 -9.86 17.88
N ASP A 138 10.66 -9.64 18.71
CA ASP A 138 11.83 -8.84 18.32
C ASP A 138 12.64 -9.58 17.25
N ILE A 139 12.69 -8.96 16.07
CA ILE A 139 13.32 -9.50 14.85
C ILE A 139 14.83 -9.70 14.97
N THR A 140 15.46 -9.18 16.04
CA THR A 140 16.88 -9.41 16.31
C THR A 140 17.17 -10.72 17.04
N ILE A 141 16.13 -11.38 17.57
CA ILE A 141 16.27 -12.60 18.38
C ILE A 141 15.32 -13.74 17.97
N ALA A 142 14.25 -13.44 17.23
CA ALA A 142 13.28 -14.43 16.75
C ALA A 142 12.53 -13.91 15.51
N ALA A 143 11.87 -14.80 14.76
CA ALA A 143 10.99 -14.38 13.66
C ALA A 143 9.81 -13.57 14.21
N ALA A 144 9.45 -12.45 13.57
CA ALA A 144 8.36 -11.58 13.99
C ALA A 144 7.03 -12.32 14.20
N LEU A 145 6.69 -13.20 13.25
CA LEU A 145 5.45 -13.98 13.19
C LEU A 145 5.76 -15.47 12.94
N ASP A 146 4.84 -16.34 13.35
CA ASP A 146 4.89 -17.76 12.97
C ASP A 146 4.25 -17.88 11.59
N GLU A 147 4.50 -18.98 10.86
CA GLU A 147 4.04 -19.09 9.47
C GLU A 147 2.51 -19.01 9.37
N VAL A 148 1.83 -19.77 10.23
CA VAL A 148 0.36 -19.77 10.32
C VAL A 148 -0.16 -18.38 10.69
N GLU A 149 0.51 -17.70 11.63
CA GLU A 149 0.13 -16.35 12.06
C GLU A 149 0.30 -15.32 10.94
N CYS A 150 1.41 -15.39 10.20
CA CYS A 150 1.68 -14.52 9.06
C CYS A 150 0.64 -14.74 7.95
N ALA A 151 0.39 -15.99 7.56
CA ALA A 151 -0.61 -16.31 6.55
C ALA A 151 -2.03 -15.91 6.97
N ALA A 152 -2.40 -16.15 8.23
CA ALA A 152 -3.69 -15.70 8.77
C ALA A 152 -3.82 -14.18 8.77
N THR A 153 -2.73 -13.45 9.05
CA THR A 153 -2.73 -11.99 9.02
C THR A 153 -2.84 -11.45 7.59
N ILE A 154 -2.20 -12.10 6.61
CA ILE A 154 -2.40 -11.80 5.18
C ILE A 154 -3.87 -12.02 4.82
N ALA A 155 -4.46 -13.16 5.21
CA ALA A 155 -5.87 -13.44 4.95
C ALA A 155 -6.80 -12.40 5.60
N TYR A 156 -6.52 -11.98 6.84
CA TYR A 156 -7.27 -10.92 7.51
C TYR A 156 -7.19 -9.57 6.78
N GLY A 157 -6.01 -9.24 6.22
CA GLY A 157 -5.82 -8.06 5.38
C GLY A 157 -6.75 -8.00 4.16
N MET A 158 -7.14 -9.16 3.62
CA MET A 158 -8.08 -9.26 2.50
C MET A 158 -9.45 -8.68 2.83
N GLU A 159 -9.84 -8.62 4.11
CA GLU A 159 -11.12 -8.07 4.54
C GLU A 159 -11.26 -6.56 4.30
N ALA A 160 -10.16 -5.86 3.98
CA ALA A 160 -10.17 -4.42 3.69
C ALA A 160 -11.16 -4.03 2.60
N ILE A 161 -11.30 -4.88 1.57
CA ILE A 161 -12.19 -4.65 0.43
C ILE A 161 -13.61 -5.19 0.65
N THR A 162 -13.86 -5.89 1.77
CA THR A 162 -15.20 -6.40 2.11
C THR A 162 -16.22 -5.26 2.17
N GLY A 163 -17.42 -5.52 1.62
CA GLY A 163 -18.47 -4.53 1.46
C GLY A 163 -18.36 -3.69 0.18
N GLY A 164 -17.31 -3.90 -0.61
CA GLY A 164 -17.08 -3.26 -1.90
C GLY A 164 -16.39 -1.89 -1.77
N CYS A 165 -15.32 -1.72 -2.54
CA CYS A 165 -14.64 -0.44 -2.77
C CYS A 165 -14.18 -0.40 -4.24
N ASP A 166 -14.10 0.79 -4.83
CA ASP A 166 -13.66 0.97 -6.23
C ASP A 166 -12.28 1.65 -6.36
N LEU A 167 -11.70 2.02 -5.22
CA LEU A 167 -10.33 2.47 -5.05
C LEU A 167 -9.92 2.22 -3.58
N LEU A 168 -8.82 1.50 -3.36
CA LEU A 168 -8.30 1.22 -2.02
C LEU A 168 -7.07 2.10 -1.75
N CYS A 169 -7.06 2.82 -0.64
CA CYS A 169 -5.91 3.58 -0.14
C CYS A 169 -5.35 2.85 1.07
N LEU A 170 -4.06 2.50 1.04
CA LEU A 170 -3.42 1.79 2.13
C LEU A 170 -2.82 2.75 3.14
N GLY A 171 -2.94 2.43 4.42
CA GLY A 171 -2.31 3.15 5.50
C GLY A 171 -1.89 2.20 6.61
N GLU A 172 -1.04 2.68 7.49
CA GLU A 172 -0.51 1.90 8.59
C GLU A 172 -0.35 2.77 9.84
N MET A 173 -0.26 2.12 11.00
CA MET A 173 0.08 2.77 12.26
C MET A 173 0.83 1.79 13.15
N GLY A 174 2.06 2.12 13.54
CA GLY A 174 2.83 1.25 14.43
C GLY A 174 4.13 1.88 14.88
N ILE A 175 4.32 1.97 16.19
CA ILE A 175 5.60 2.45 16.72
C ILE A 175 6.70 1.43 16.39
N GLY A 176 7.71 1.87 15.63
CA GLY A 176 8.85 1.05 15.22
C GLY A 176 8.77 0.46 13.82
N ASN A 177 7.64 0.59 13.12
CA ASN A 177 7.45 -0.02 11.79
C ASN A 177 8.38 0.52 10.69
N THR A 178 8.93 1.74 10.81
CA THR A 178 9.97 2.22 9.88
C THR A 178 11.26 1.39 9.95
N THR A 179 11.55 0.76 11.10
CA THR A 179 12.64 -0.21 11.25
C THR A 179 12.29 -1.51 10.51
N ILE A 180 11.03 -1.94 10.60
CA ILE A 180 10.52 -3.12 9.90
C ILE A 180 10.57 -2.91 8.38
N ALA A 181 10.13 -1.75 7.90
CA ALA A 181 10.21 -1.36 6.49
C ALA A 181 11.67 -1.38 5.98
N ALA A 182 12.60 -0.84 6.78
CA ALA A 182 14.03 -0.86 6.47
C ALA A 182 14.59 -2.29 6.44
N ALA A 183 14.17 -3.16 7.36
CA ALA A 183 14.59 -4.56 7.39
C ALA A 183 14.08 -5.33 6.17
N ILE A 184 12.82 -5.17 5.78
CA ILE A 184 12.27 -5.78 4.56
C ILE A 184 13.02 -5.28 3.32
N ALA A 185 13.18 -3.97 3.16
CA ALA A 185 13.88 -3.41 2.01
C ALA A 185 15.33 -3.92 1.91
N HIS A 186 16.03 -3.98 3.04
CA HIS A 186 17.39 -4.52 3.11
C HIS A 186 17.44 -6.03 2.78
N ALA A 187 16.50 -6.82 3.31
CA ALA A 187 16.42 -8.26 3.05
C ALA A 187 16.16 -8.55 1.56
N LEU A 188 15.24 -7.82 0.92
CA LEU A 188 14.86 -8.05 -0.47
C LEU A 188 15.89 -7.52 -1.48
N TYR A 189 16.51 -6.38 -1.19
CA TYR A 189 17.27 -5.62 -2.19
C TYR A 189 18.75 -5.39 -1.86
N GLY A 190 19.22 -5.91 -0.72
CA GLY A 190 20.60 -5.84 -0.29
C GLY A 190 21.03 -4.42 0.10
N GLY A 191 22.25 -4.02 -0.26
CA GLY A 191 22.83 -2.73 0.13
C GLY A 191 23.32 -2.73 1.58
N LYS A 192 23.51 -1.54 2.17
CA LYS A 192 23.79 -1.39 3.60
C LYS A 192 22.50 -1.12 4.35
N ALA A 193 22.37 -1.61 5.58
CA ALA A 193 21.21 -1.30 6.43
C ALA A 193 20.98 0.22 6.61
N ALA A 194 22.06 1.01 6.63
CA ALA A 194 22.00 2.47 6.71
C ALA A 194 21.38 3.14 5.47
N ASP A 195 21.38 2.48 4.31
CA ASP A 195 20.76 3.01 3.10
C ASP A 195 19.22 2.99 3.21
N TRP A 196 18.68 2.12 4.08
CA TRP A 196 17.25 1.91 4.29
C TRP A 196 16.71 2.51 5.58
N ALA A 197 17.58 2.93 6.50
CA ALA A 197 17.20 3.47 7.80
C ALA A 197 17.09 5.00 7.76
N GLY A 198 15.93 5.53 8.12
CA GLY A 198 15.70 6.97 8.27
C GLY A 198 15.16 7.36 9.65
N PRO A 199 14.86 8.66 9.83
CA PRO A 199 14.46 9.22 11.12
C PRO A 199 13.07 8.78 11.57
N GLY A 200 12.19 8.34 10.65
CA GLY A 200 10.80 7.99 10.94
C GLY A 200 10.08 9.12 11.68
N THR A 201 9.61 8.82 12.89
CA THR A 201 8.86 9.77 13.73
C THR A 201 9.72 10.85 14.41
N GLY A 202 11.03 10.94 14.11
CA GLY A 202 11.88 12.06 14.53
C GLY A 202 13.15 11.68 15.28
N LEU A 203 13.74 10.52 14.99
CA LEU A 203 15.05 10.16 15.55
C LEU A 203 16.14 11.14 15.11
N ASP A 204 17.10 11.36 16.01
CA ASP A 204 18.34 12.06 15.69
C ASP A 204 19.34 11.14 14.94
N ALA A 205 20.50 11.67 14.57
CA ALA A 205 21.51 10.91 13.84
C ALA A 205 22.00 9.65 14.59
N LYS A 206 22.04 9.69 15.93
CA LYS A 206 22.43 8.53 16.74
C LYS A 206 21.32 7.47 16.74
N GLY A 207 20.06 7.88 16.84
CA GLY A 207 18.90 7.01 16.75
C GLY A 207 18.81 6.33 15.38
N VAL A 208 19.07 7.07 14.29
CA VAL A 208 19.14 6.49 12.93
C VAL A 208 20.29 5.48 12.82
N ALA A 209 21.47 5.80 13.34
CA ALA A 209 22.60 4.85 13.35
C ALA A 209 22.30 3.58 14.17
N ASN A 210 21.64 3.71 15.33
CA ASN A 210 21.18 2.56 16.11
C ASN A 210 20.16 1.72 15.32
N LYS A 211 19.19 2.36 14.68
CA LYS A 211 18.21 1.68 13.81
C LYS A 211 18.89 0.87 12.71
N ALA A 212 19.86 1.46 12.01
CA ALA A 212 20.64 0.75 10.99
C ALA A 212 21.37 -0.48 11.56
N ALA A 213 22.02 -0.34 12.73
CA ALA A 213 22.71 -1.45 13.39
C ALA A 213 21.73 -2.56 13.85
N VAL A 214 20.52 -2.19 14.29
CA VAL A 214 19.45 -3.15 14.65
C VAL A 214 18.98 -3.93 13.43
N VAL A 215 18.74 -3.24 12.31
CA VAL A 215 18.38 -3.85 11.03
C VAL A 215 19.46 -4.82 10.57
N GLU A 216 20.73 -4.42 10.62
CA GLU A 216 21.86 -5.29 10.24
C GLU A 216 21.93 -6.56 11.09
N ARG A 217 21.72 -6.46 12.42
CA ARG A 217 21.64 -7.62 13.31
C ARG A 217 20.48 -8.55 12.97
N ALA A 218 19.30 -8.00 12.70
CA ALA A 218 18.13 -8.79 12.33
C ALA A 218 18.35 -9.57 11.02
N ILE A 219 18.91 -8.92 9.99
CA ILE A 219 19.22 -9.58 8.71
C ILE A 219 20.30 -10.64 8.89
N ALA A 220 21.34 -10.37 9.68
CA ALA A 220 22.37 -11.37 9.99
C ALA A 220 21.78 -12.59 10.71
N PHE A 221 20.88 -12.38 11.68
CA PHE A 221 20.22 -13.45 12.42
C PHE A 221 19.34 -14.34 11.53
N HIS A 222 18.67 -13.75 10.54
CA HIS A 222 17.75 -14.47 9.65
C HIS A 222 18.34 -14.92 8.31
N LYS A 223 19.62 -14.64 8.05
CA LYS A 223 20.29 -14.77 6.74
C LYS A 223 20.00 -16.07 5.98
N ALA A 224 19.86 -17.20 6.66
CA ALA A 224 19.62 -18.51 6.05
C ALA A 224 18.20 -18.70 5.47
N HIS A 225 17.32 -17.70 5.58
CA HIS A 225 15.89 -17.82 5.25
C HIS A 225 15.32 -16.61 4.50
N LEU A 226 16.16 -15.71 3.99
CA LEU A 226 15.71 -14.46 3.35
C LEU A 226 15.67 -14.55 1.82
N ASP A 227 15.76 -15.76 1.26
CA ASP A 227 15.62 -16.05 -0.16
C ASP A 227 14.16 -16.14 -0.62
N ASP A 228 13.22 -16.34 0.31
CA ASP A 228 11.77 -16.33 0.05
C ASP A 228 11.13 -15.03 0.58
N PRO A 229 10.46 -14.22 -0.26
CA PRO A 229 9.78 -13.00 0.18
C PRO A 229 8.74 -13.20 1.29
N LEU A 230 8.04 -14.34 1.32
CA LEU A 230 7.09 -14.63 2.40
C LEU A 230 7.81 -14.93 3.72
N GLU A 231 8.99 -15.56 3.66
CA GLU A 231 9.85 -15.70 4.84
C GLU A 231 10.42 -14.36 5.30
N VAL A 232 10.74 -13.44 4.37
CA VAL A 232 11.13 -12.07 4.72
C VAL A 232 10.00 -11.38 5.51
N LEU A 233 8.77 -11.40 4.99
CA LEU A 233 7.62 -10.82 5.67
C LEU A 233 7.36 -11.47 7.03
N ARG A 234 7.47 -12.80 7.13
CA ARG A 234 7.29 -13.54 8.38
C ARG A 234 8.32 -13.18 9.44
N ARG A 235 9.58 -13.09 9.03
CA ARG A 235 10.72 -13.01 9.96
C ARG A 235 11.03 -11.59 10.37
N VAL A 236 11.07 -10.66 9.44
CA VAL A 236 11.47 -9.28 9.68
C VAL A 236 10.34 -8.27 9.43
N GLY A 237 9.12 -8.75 9.20
CA GLY A 237 7.94 -7.93 8.98
C GLY A 237 7.14 -7.60 10.26
N GLY A 238 5.88 -7.26 10.04
CA GLY A 238 4.91 -6.84 11.05
C GLY A 238 3.51 -7.27 10.66
N ARG A 239 2.57 -7.29 11.62
CA ARG A 239 1.19 -7.72 11.32
C ARG A 239 0.53 -6.76 10.32
N GLU A 240 0.74 -5.47 10.49
CA GLU A 240 0.20 -4.43 9.61
C GLU A 240 0.79 -4.47 8.20
N LEU A 241 2.06 -4.85 8.04
CA LEU A 241 2.64 -5.09 6.71
C LEU A 241 2.06 -6.36 6.07
N ALA A 242 1.90 -7.43 6.85
CA ALA A 242 1.28 -8.66 6.35
C ALA A 242 -0.18 -8.43 5.93
N ALA A 243 -0.93 -7.66 6.70
CA ALA A 243 -2.30 -7.28 6.37
C ALA A 243 -2.37 -6.37 5.13
N MET A 244 -1.46 -5.38 5.00
CA MET A 244 -1.39 -4.57 3.77
C MET A 244 -1.08 -5.42 2.54
N ALA A 245 -0.17 -6.41 2.64
CA ALA A 245 0.09 -7.35 1.54
C ALA A 245 -1.17 -8.15 1.16
N GLY A 246 -1.92 -8.63 2.17
CA GLY A 246 -3.22 -9.25 1.96
C GLY A 246 -4.24 -8.35 1.26
N ALA A 247 -4.32 -7.09 1.67
CA ALA A 247 -5.22 -6.10 1.08
C ALA A 247 -4.89 -5.83 -0.39
N ILE A 248 -3.60 -5.71 -0.75
CA ILE A 248 -3.14 -5.55 -2.14
C ILE A 248 -3.54 -6.77 -2.97
N LEU A 249 -3.30 -7.98 -2.45
CA LEU A 249 -3.60 -9.23 -3.12
C LEU A 249 -5.11 -9.40 -3.39
N ALA A 250 -5.94 -9.15 -2.38
CA ALA A 250 -7.39 -9.19 -2.53
C ALA A 250 -7.89 -8.15 -3.53
N ALA A 251 -7.36 -6.92 -3.45
CA ALA A 251 -7.68 -5.86 -4.41
C ALA A 251 -7.31 -6.27 -5.83
N ARG A 252 -6.18 -6.97 -6.05
CA ARG A 252 -5.81 -7.48 -7.37
C ARG A 252 -6.82 -8.48 -7.91
N LEU A 253 -7.20 -9.47 -7.10
CA LEU A 253 -8.14 -10.52 -7.48
C LEU A 253 -9.52 -9.95 -7.84
N GLU A 254 -9.96 -8.90 -7.13
CA GLU A 254 -11.23 -8.21 -7.36
C GLU A 254 -11.11 -7.02 -8.32
N ARG A 255 -9.95 -6.83 -8.99
CA ARG A 255 -9.76 -5.76 -9.97
C ARG A 255 -10.01 -4.35 -9.39
N VAL A 256 -9.62 -4.16 -8.14
CA VAL A 256 -9.71 -2.89 -7.41
C VAL A 256 -8.36 -2.17 -7.48
N PRO A 257 -8.29 -0.97 -8.09
CA PRO A 257 -7.13 -0.10 -8.03
C PRO A 257 -6.66 0.21 -6.60
N VAL A 258 -5.34 0.26 -6.37
CA VAL A 258 -4.74 0.52 -5.05
C VAL A 258 -3.82 1.74 -5.07
N LEU A 259 -3.89 2.58 -4.05
CA LEU A 259 -2.93 3.63 -3.74
C LEU A 259 -2.06 3.22 -2.55
N ILE A 260 -0.76 3.12 -2.79
CA ILE A 260 0.25 2.83 -1.77
C ILE A 260 0.72 4.16 -1.18
N ASP A 261 0.64 4.33 0.13
CA ASP A 261 0.95 5.59 0.82
C ASP A 261 2.45 5.93 0.83
N GLY A 262 3.11 5.77 1.99
CA GLY A 262 4.51 6.09 2.19
C GLY A 262 5.39 4.86 2.36
N TYR A 263 6.57 5.09 2.93
CA TYR A 263 7.66 4.10 3.01
C TYR A 263 7.25 2.72 3.55
N VAL A 264 6.47 2.67 4.63
CA VAL A 264 6.08 1.42 5.27
C VAL A 264 5.08 0.63 4.41
N ALA A 265 4.09 1.31 3.83
CA ALA A 265 3.15 0.69 2.89
C ALA A 265 3.87 0.17 1.63
N THR A 266 4.83 0.92 1.12
CA THR A 266 5.67 0.51 -0.01
C THR A 266 6.54 -0.71 0.33
N ALA A 267 7.07 -0.81 1.56
CA ALA A 267 7.81 -1.99 2.00
C ALA A 267 6.92 -3.24 2.09
N ALA A 268 5.65 -3.11 2.52
CA ALA A 268 4.70 -4.22 2.46
C ALA A 268 4.40 -4.66 1.01
N ALA A 269 4.21 -3.70 0.10
CA ALA A 269 4.01 -3.96 -1.32
C ALA A 269 5.25 -4.61 -1.99
N ALA A 270 6.46 -4.24 -1.54
CA ALA A 270 7.71 -4.79 -2.06
C ALA A 270 7.83 -6.31 -1.90
N VAL A 271 7.24 -6.88 -0.84
CA VAL A 271 7.17 -8.33 -0.65
C VAL A 271 6.45 -9.00 -1.81
N LEU A 272 5.30 -8.47 -2.22
CA LEU A 272 4.53 -9.03 -3.34
C LEU A 272 5.25 -8.83 -4.68
N HIS A 273 5.85 -7.66 -4.89
CA HIS A 273 6.67 -7.41 -6.08
C HIS A 273 7.88 -8.34 -6.19
N ALA A 274 8.50 -8.70 -5.06
CA ALA A 274 9.59 -9.67 -5.04
C ALA A 274 9.12 -11.11 -5.33
N MET A 275 7.85 -11.43 -5.08
CA MET A 275 7.25 -12.71 -5.48
C MET A 275 6.93 -12.74 -6.97
N ASP A 276 6.38 -11.64 -7.51
CA ASP A 276 6.06 -11.46 -8.92
C ASP A 276 6.15 -9.97 -9.29
N SER A 277 6.96 -9.61 -10.29
CA SER A 277 7.18 -8.22 -10.69
C SER A 277 5.90 -7.50 -11.18
N THR A 278 4.86 -8.25 -11.59
CA THR A 278 3.56 -7.72 -12.05
C THR A 278 2.53 -7.59 -10.93
N ALA A 279 2.87 -8.03 -9.71
CA ALA A 279 1.95 -8.05 -8.57
C ALA A 279 1.39 -6.68 -8.20
N LEU A 280 2.11 -5.61 -8.58
CA LEU A 280 1.74 -4.22 -8.29
C LEU A 280 1.19 -3.46 -9.51
N ASP A 281 0.91 -4.09 -10.66
CA ASP A 281 0.43 -3.36 -11.84
C ASP A 281 -0.90 -2.61 -11.62
N HIS A 282 -1.71 -3.05 -10.64
CA HIS A 282 -2.96 -2.43 -10.18
C HIS A 282 -2.75 -1.45 -9.02
N CYS A 283 -1.51 -1.13 -8.70
CA CYS A 283 -1.13 -0.16 -7.68
C CYS A 283 -0.51 1.10 -8.31
N ILE A 284 -0.74 2.24 -7.65
CA ILE A 284 -0.01 3.49 -7.89
C ILE A 284 0.61 3.94 -6.56
N ALA A 285 1.86 4.39 -6.60
CA ALA A 285 2.46 5.08 -5.46
C ALA A 285 1.80 6.47 -5.30
N ALA A 286 1.22 6.72 -4.13
CA ALA A 286 0.48 7.94 -3.86
C ALA A 286 1.41 9.15 -3.75
N HIS A 287 2.50 9.03 -3.00
CA HIS A 287 3.43 10.13 -2.81
C HIS A 287 4.87 9.68 -2.57
N ARG A 288 5.82 10.55 -2.88
CA ARG A 288 7.19 10.44 -2.40
C ARG A 288 7.24 10.93 -0.95
N SER A 289 7.27 9.97 -0.01
CA SER A 289 7.59 10.26 1.40
C SER A 289 8.94 10.96 1.56
N ALA A 290 9.04 11.86 2.54
CA ALA A 290 10.29 12.47 2.99
C ALA A 290 11.17 11.54 3.83
N GLU A 291 10.75 10.29 4.07
CA GLU A 291 11.66 9.26 4.60
C GLU A 291 12.74 8.97 3.54
N PRO A 292 14.05 9.17 3.83
CA PRO A 292 15.10 9.21 2.81
C PRO A 292 15.18 7.97 1.91
N ALA A 293 14.93 6.80 2.49
CA ALA A 293 15.00 5.52 1.79
C ALA A 293 13.82 5.26 0.83
N HIS A 294 12.74 6.04 0.92
CA HIS A 294 11.54 5.77 0.14
C HIS A 294 11.75 5.98 -1.36
N GLY A 295 12.52 7.00 -1.76
CA GLY A 295 12.85 7.22 -3.17
C GLY A 295 13.55 6.03 -3.81
N ALA A 296 14.57 5.49 -3.13
CA ALA A 296 15.29 4.30 -3.59
C ALA A 296 14.39 3.05 -3.64
N LEU A 297 13.47 2.89 -2.68
CA LEU A 297 12.52 1.78 -2.70
C LEU A 297 11.53 1.90 -3.88
N LEU A 298 11.00 3.09 -4.14
CA LEU A 298 10.12 3.35 -5.29
C LEU A 298 10.83 3.02 -6.62
N GLU A 299 12.11 3.39 -6.76
CA GLU A 299 12.93 3.06 -7.92
C GLU A 299 13.09 1.54 -8.12
N ARG A 300 13.30 0.77 -7.04
CA ARG A 300 13.38 -0.70 -7.11
C ARG A 300 12.07 -1.35 -7.56
N LEU A 301 10.95 -0.73 -7.26
CA LEU A 301 9.61 -1.20 -7.64
C LEU A 301 9.12 -0.60 -8.97
N ALA A 302 9.92 0.24 -9.63
CA ALA A 302 9.52 1.00 -10.82
C ALA A 302 8.20 1.79 -10.64
N LEU A 303 7.95 2.31 -9.43
CA LEU A 303 6.76 3.08 -9.10
C LEU A 303 7.04 4.58 -9.16
N ASP A 304 6.32 5.30 -10.04
CA ASP A 304 6.38 6.75 -10.14
C ASP A 304 5.28 7.41 -9.28
N PRO A 305 5.61 8.06 -8.14
CA PRO A 305 4.63 8.61 -7.21
C PRO A 305 3.82 9.76 -7.81
N LEU A 306 2.56 9.92 -7.42
CA LEU A 306 1.70 11.01 -7.91
C LEU A 306 2.03 12.37 -7.30
N LEU A 307 2.44 12.39 -6.04
CA LEU A 307 2.64 13.60 -5.25
C LEU A 307 4.06 13.64 -4.68
N ASP A 308 4.65 14.84 -4.61
CA ASP A 308 5.88 15.09 -3.87
C ASP A 308 5.69 16.32 -2.99
N LEU A 309 5.21 16.08 -1.77
CA LEU A 309 4.79 17.11 -0.81
C LEU A 309 5.66 17.13 0.46
N GLY A 310 6.75 16.35 0.48
CA GLY A 310 7.58 16.21 1.68
C GLY A 310 6.86 15.59 2.89
N MET A 311 5.77 14.86 2.66
CA MET A 311 4.99 14.20 3.72
C MET A 311 5.75 12.98 4.27
N ARG A 312 5.60 12.68 5.56
CA ARG A 312 6.18 11.49 6.21
C ARG A 312 5.38 11.02 7.44
N LEU A 313 4.08 11.32 7.45
CA LEU A 313 3.21 10.97 8.56
C LEU A 313 2.87 9.47 8.57
N GLY A 314 2.58 8.90 7.41
CA GLY A 314 1.98 7.57 7.29
C GLY A 314 0.45 7.66 7.39
N GLU A 315 -0.16 6.65 8.04
CA GLU A 315 -1.60 6.60 8.32
C GLU A 315 -2.50 6.51 7.08
N GLY A 316 -1.93 6.38 5.87
CA GLY A 316 -2.68 6.46 4.61
C GLY A 316 -3.03 7.89 4.20
N SER A 317 -2.40 8.88 4.82
CA SER A 317 -2.70 10.30 4.58
C SER A 317 -2.34 10.77 3.16
N GLY A 318 -1.20 10.34 2.62
CA GLY A 318 -0.79 10.60 1.25
C GLY A 318 -1.63 9.83 0.23
N ALA A 319 -1.98 8.56 0.51
CA ALA A 319 -2.88 7.77 -0.31
C ALA A 319 -4.29 8.38 -0.39
N ALA A 320 -4.86 8.80 0.75
CA ALA A 320 -6.15 9.48 0.78
C ALA A 320 -6.12 10.81 0.02
N LEU A 321 -5.01 11.56 0.07
CA LEU A 321 -4.85 12.81 -0.69
C LEU A 321 -4.72 12.53 -2.20
N ALA A 322 -3.92 11.54 -2.59
CA ALA A 322 -3.77 11.13 -3.98
C ALA A 322 -5.08 10.61 -4.59
N ALA A 323 -5.98 10.04 -3.79
CA ALA A 323 -7.31 9.65 -4.25
C ALA A 323 -8.12 10.85 -4.80
N ALA A 324 -7.88 12.07 -4.32
CA ALA A 324 -8.50 13.27 -4.89
C ALA A 324 -8.02 13.54 -6.32
N VAL A 325 -6.75 13.30 -6.61
CA VAL A 325 -6.17 13.38 -7.97
C VAL A 325 -6.77 12.32 -8.87
N ILE A 326 -6.91 11.07 -8.38
CA ILE A 326 -7.57 9.99 -9.13
C ILE A 326 -9.03 10.33 -9.43
N LYS A 327 -9.78 10.81 -8.44
CA LYS A 327 -11.17 11.28 -8.62
C LYS A 327 -11.26 12.38 -9.68
N ALA A 328 -10.36 13.36 -9.63
CA ALA A 328 -10.31 14.43 -10.62
C ALA A 328 -10.03 13.88 -12.02
N ALA A 329 -9.02 13.02 -12.20
CA ALA A 329 -8.71 12.41 -13.49
C ALA A 329 -9.91 11.67 -14.10
N VAL A 330 -10.56 10.82 -13.30
CA VAL A 330 -11.73 10.04 -13.72
C VAL A 330 -12.91 10.94 -14.09
N ASN A 331 -13.21 11.94 -13.26
CA ASN A 331 -14.33 12.86 -13.51
C ASN A 331 -14.07 13.79 -14.69
N THR A 332 -12.82 14.25 -14.88
CA THR A 332 -12.43 15.03 -16.05
C THR A 332 -12.61 14.22 -17.33
N HIS A 333 -12.11 12.98 -17.36
CA HIS A 333 -12.26 12.08 -18.52
C HIS A 333 -13.73 11.78 -18.87
N ALA A 334 -14.53 11.48 -17.84
CA ALA A 334 -15.94 11.16 -18.02
C ALA A 334 -16.77 12.39 -18.40
N GLY A 335 -16.49 13.55 -17.79
CA GLY A 335 -17.32 14.76 -17.86
C GLY A 335 -16.97 15.76 -18.96
N MET A 336 -15.76 15.72 -19.52
CA MET A 336 -15.41 16.60 -20.64
C MET A 336 -16.21 16.27 -21.90
N ALA A 337 -16.64 17.30 -22.62
CA ALA A 337 -17.22 17.17 -23.94
C ALA A 337 -16.16 16.80 -24.97
N THR A 338 -16.56 16.03 -25.96
CA THR A 338 -15.79 15.83 -27.20
C THR A 338 -15.88 17.06 -28.11
N PHE A 339 -14.93 17.20 -29.04
CA PHE A 339 -14.96 18.27 -30.06
C PHE A 339 -16.32 18.33 -30.79
N ALA A 340 -16.87 17.16 -31.12
CA ALA A 340 -18.17 17.03 -31.78
C ALA A 340 -19.33 17.52 -30.91
N GLU A 341 -19.38 17.13 -29.63
CA GLU A 341 -20.41 17.56 -28.67
C GLU A 341 -20.33 19.07 -28.39
N ALA A 342 -19.12 19.63 -28.35
CA ALA A 342 -18.88 21.03 -28.08
C ALA A 342 -19.06 21.94 -29.32
N GLY A 343 -19.25 21.36 -30.52
CA GLY A 343 -19.29 22.12 -31.77
C GLY A 343 -17.97 22.83 -32.11
N VAL A 344 -16.84 22.34 -31.58
CA VAL A 344 -15.51 22.90 -31.83
C VAL A 344 -14.92 22.19 -33.03
N SER A 345 -14.51 22.96 -34.05
CA SER A 345 -13.86 22.40 -35.23
C SER A 345 -12.62 21.59 -34.86
N GLY A 346 -12.50 20.40 -35.43
CA GLY A 346 -11.30 19.57 -35.31
C GLY A 346 -10.09 20.20 -36.00
N LYS A 347 -8.93 19.52 -35.89
CA LYS A 347 -7.73 19.91 -36.65
C LYS A 347 -8.05 20.01 -38.14
N ALA A 348 -7.60 21.10 -38.76
CA ALA A 348 -7.54 21.26 -40.22
C ALA A 348 -6.47 20.35 -40.83
#